data_AF-A0A1H2DVS9-F1
#
_entry.id   AF-A0A1H2DVS9-F1
#
_cell.length_a   1.000
_cell.length_b   1.000
_cell.length_c   1.000
_cell.angle_alpha   90.00
_cell.angle_beta   90.00
_cell.angle_gamma   90.00
#
_symmetry.space_group_name_H-M   'P 1'
#
loop_
_entity.id
_entity.type
_entity.pdbx_description
1 polymer ?
#
loop_
_entity_poly.entity_id
_entity_poly.type
_entity_poly.pdbx_seq_one_letter_code
_entity_poly.pdbx_strand_id
1 'polypeptide(L)' 'TNAVEAVHRQFRKLTKTKGGFASENALLKLLYAGILKASERWTHPVQNWNLTLSQMAIHFPERLDEYISL' A
#
# COMPACT_ATOMS: atom_id res chain seq x y z
N THR A 1 -13.73 1.04 -3.65
CA THR A 1 -13.04 -0.23 -3.35
C THR A 1 -12.02 0.03 -2.27
N ASN A 2 -11.92 -0.84 -1.27
CA ASN A 2 -10.96 -0.69 -0.17
C ASN A 2 -9.51 -0.76 -0.72
N ALA A 3 -8.57 -0.03 -0.12
CA ALA A 3 -7.15 -0.03 -0.50
C ALA A 3 -6.55 -1.44 -0.54
N VAL A 4 -6.90 -2.30 0.41
CA VAL A 4 -6.44 -3.70 0.47
C VAL A 4 -7.02 -4.52 -0.67
N GLU A 5 -8.31 -4.37 -0.95
CA GLU A 5 -8.98 -5.06 -2.07
C GLU A 5 -8.38 -4.68 -3.43
N ALA A 6 -7.96 -3.42 -3.58
CA ALA A 6 -7.28 -2.96 -4.78
C ALA A 6 -5.97 -3.72 -5.02
N VAL A 7 -5.17 -3.94 -3.97
CA VAL A 7 -3.94 -4.77 -4.03
C VAL A 7 -4.29 -6.22 -4.36
N HIS A 8 -5.26 -6.82 -3.66
CA HIS A 8 -5.70 -8.20 -3.93
C HIS A 8 -6.19 -8.40 -5.37
N ARG A 9 -6.87 -7.41 -5.94
CA ARG A 9 -7.30 -7.45 -7.34
C ARG A 9 -6.10 -7.46 -8.29
N GLN A 10 -5.05 -6.68 -8.02
CA GLN A 10 -3.84 -6.70 -8.85
C GLN A 10 -3.13 -8.05 -8.77
N PHE A 11 -2.99 -8.63 -7.58
CA PHE A 11 -2.36 -9.95 -7.41
C PHE A 11 -3.12 -11.04 -8.17
N ARG A 12 -4.45 -11.10 -8.02
CA ARG A 12 -5.28 -12.03 -8.80
C ARG A 12 -5.11 -11.83 -10.30
N LYS A 13 -5.02 -10.59 -10.78
CA LYS A 13 -4.81 -10.29 -12.20
C LYS A 13 -3.44 -10.79 -12.68
N LEU A 14 -2.39 -10.64 -11.88
CA LEU A 14 -1.03 -11.07 -12.22
C LEU A 14 -0.89 -12.59 -12.23
N THR A 15 -1.58 -13.28 -11.32
CA THR A 15 -1.49 -14.73 -11.20
C THR A 15 -2.47 -15.48 -12.11
N LYS A 16 -3.59 -14.87 -12.56
CA LYS A 16 -4.64 -15.59 -13.31
C LYS A 16 -4.15 -16.31 -14.58
N THR A 17 -3.11 -15.81 -15.24
CA THR A 17 -2.59 -16.35 -16.51
C THR A 17 -1.32 -17.18 -16.34
N LYS A 18 -0.76 -17.22 -15.12
CA LYS A 18 0.38 -18.08 -14.81
C LYS A 18 -0.18 -19.42 -14.32
N GLY A 19 0.27 -20.52 -14.93
CA GLY A 19 -0.01 -21.87 -14.44
C GLY A 19 0.72 -22.13 -13.11
N GLY A 20 1.36 -23.29 -12.97
CA GLY A 20 2.21 -23.57 -11.81
C GLY A 20 3.43 -22.64 -11.73
N PHE A 21 3.87 -22.34 -10.51
CA PHE A 21 5.15 -21.67 -10.25
C PHE A 21 6.23 -22.71 -9.98
N ALA A 22 7.44 -22.51 -10.52
CA ALA A 22 8.57 -23.42 -10.33
C ALA A 22 9.12 -23.45 -8.89
N SER A 23 8.86 -22.39 -8.11
CA SER A 23 9.17 -22.29 -6.68
C SER A 23 8.36 -21.17 -6.03
N GLU A 24 8.26 -21.18 -4.70
CA GLU A 24 7.66 -20.08 -3.93
C GLU A 24 8.36 -18.74 -4.21
N ASN A 25 9.69 -18.75 -4.33
CA ASN A 25 10.46 -17.55 -4.65
C ASN A 25 10.07 -16.94 -6.01
N ALA A 26 9.69 -17.76 -6.99
CA ALA A 26 9.23 -17.26 -8.29
C ALA A 26 7.89 -16.51 -8.16
N LEU A 27 6.98 -17.01 -7.30
CA LEU A 27 5.72 -16.33 -6.98
C LEU A 27 5.99 -15.01 -6.25
N LEU A 28 6.83 -15.03 -5.20
CA LEU A 28 7.15 -13.83 -4.42
C LEU A 28 7.77 -12.73 -5.29
N LYS A 29 8.69 -13.07 -6.19
CA LYS A 29 9.29 -12.11 -7.14
C LYS A 29 8.24 -11.49 -8.08
N LEU A 30 7.29 -12.28 -8.57
CA LEU A 30 6.20 -11.78 -9.42
C LEU A 30 5.31 -10.80 -8.66
N LEU A 31 4.92 -11.15 -7.43
CA LEU A 31 4.08 -10.29 -6.59
C LEU A 31 4.81 -8.99 -6.24
N TYR A 32 6.10 -9.07 -5.89
CA TYR A 32 6.94 -7.91 -5.61
C TYR A 32 7.02 -6.95 -6.81
N ALA A 33 7.30 -7.48 -8.02
CA ALA A 33 7.30 -6.67 -9.24
C ALA A 33 5.91 -6.03 -9.50
N GLY A 34 4.84 -6.75 -9.17
CA GLY A 34 3.47 -6.23 -9.20
C GLY A 34 3.24 -5.04 -8.26
N ILE A 35 3.77 -5.11 -7.03
CA ILE A 35 3.70 -4.02 -6.04
C ILE A 35 4.50 -2.82 -6.54
N LEU A 36 5.73 -3.02 -7.04
CA LEU A 36 6.54 -1.92 -7.57
C LEU A 36 5.78 -1.12 -8.64
N LYS A 37 5.22 -1.83 -9.63
CA LYS A 37 4.41 -1.20 -10.68
C LYS A 37 3.12 -0.53 -10.16
N ALA A 38 2.54 -1.06 -9.09
CA ALA A 38 1.36 -0.44 -8.47
C ALA A 38 1.75 0.84 -7.71
N SER A 39 2.87 0.82 -7.00
CA SER A 39 3.37 1.94 -6.20
C SER A 39 3.73 3.15 -7.06
N GLU A 40 4.22 2.94 -8.28
CA GLU A 40 4.43 4.02 -9.28
C GLU A 40 3.15 4.83 -9.55
N ARG A 41 1.97 4.25 -9.34
CA ARG A 41 0.67 4.90 -9.56
C ARG A 41 0.04 5.44 -8.28
N TRP A 42 0.62 5.18 -7.11
CA TRP A 42 0.14 5.67 -5.83
C TRP A 42 0.63 7.10 -5.55
N THR A 43 0.36 8.00 -6.49
CA THR A 43 0.80 9.39 -6.44
C THR A 43 -0.28 10.35 -5.93
N HIS A 44 -1.53 9.88 -5.86
CA HIS A 44 -2.62 10.72 -5.37
C HIS A 44 -2.48 10.99 -3.86
N PRO A 45 -2.61 12.25 -3.43
CA PRO A 45 -2.56 12.58 -2.02
C PRO A 45 -3.75 11.95 -1.29
N VAL A 46 -3.53 11.57 -0.03
CA VAL A 46 -4.59 11.06 0.84
C VAL A 46 -5.59 12.20 1.10
N GLN A 47 -6.86 11.96 0.81
CA GLN A 47 -7.90 12.95 1.03
C GLN A 47 -8.04 13.28 2.51
N ASN A 48 -8.20 14.57 2.81
CA ASN A 48 -8.36 15.11 4.18
C ASN A 48 -7.21 14.78 5.14
N TRP A 49 -6.00 14.55 4.63
CA TRP A 49 -4.86 14.14 5.45
C TRP A 49 -4.57 15.07 6.63
N ASN A 50 -4.65 16.40 6.43
CA ASN A 50 -4.40 17.37 7.50
C ASN A 50 -5.37 17.22 8.68
N LEU A 51 -6.66 16.99 8.39
CA LEU A 51 -7.68 16.81 9.43
C LEU A 51 -7.44 15.52 10.20
N THR A 52 -7.16 14.43 9.48
CA THR A 52 -6.80 13.13 10.08
C THR A 52 -5.56 13.27 10.96
N LEU A 53 -4.54 14.00 10.51
CA LEU A 53 -3.31 14.24 11.25
C LEU A 53 -3.58 15.01 12.55
N SER A 54 -4.40 16.07 12.50
CA SER A 54 -4.83 16.80 13.70
C SER A 54 -5.58 15.91 14.69
N GLN A 55 -6.46 15.02 14.21
CA GLN A 55 -7.14 14.04 15.06
C GLN A 55 -6.15 13.05 15.69
N MET A 56 -5.18 12.56 14.92
CA MET A 56 -4.14 11.65 15.43
C MET A 56 -3.28 12.33 16.50
N ALA A 57 -2.91 13.60 16.34
CA ALA A 57 -2.16 14.34 17.35
C ALA A 57 -2.93 14.50 18.67
N ILE A 58 -4.26 14.70 18.60
CA ILE A 58 -5.12 14.78 19.79
C ILE A 58 -5.25 13.42 20.48
N HIS A 59 -5.47 12.34 19.72
CA HIS A 59 -5.69 11.00 20.27
C HIS A 59 -4.39 10.33 20.76
N PHE A 60 -3.25 10.72 20.19
CA PHE A 60 -1.93 10.16 20.49
C PHE A 60 -0.94 11.29 20.81
N PRO A 61 -1.13 11.99 21.95
CA PRO A 61 -0.27 13.11 22.33
C PRO A 61 1.19 12.66 22.44
N GLU A 62 2.12 13.57 22.16
CA GLU A 62 3.59 13.40 22.26
C GLU A 62 4.20 12.36 21.29
N ARG A 63 3.39 11.52 20.62
CA ARG A 63 3.92 10.49 19.71
C ARG A 63 4.33 11.02 18.34
N LEU A 64 3.76 12.15 17.93
CA LEU A 64 3.93 12.70 16.60
C LEU A 64 4.85 13.93 16.58
N ASP A 65 5.14 14.51 17.73
CA ASP A 65 5.88 15.77 17.87
C ASP A 65 7.33 15.65 17.34
N GLU A 66 7.93 14.46 17.40
CA GLU A 66 9.26 14.18 16.84
C GLU A 66 9.26 14.05 15.30
N TYR A 67 8.10 13.75 14.71
CA TYR A 67 7.98 13.38 13.29
C TYR A 67 7.27 14.44 12.44
N ILE A 68 6.60 15.38 13.08
CA ILE A 68 5.89 16.48 12.42
C ILE A 68 6.61 17.77 12.75
N SER A 69 7.28 18.37 11.77
CA SER A 69 7.64 19.78 11.85
C SER A 69 6.37 20.60 11.55
N LEU A 70 5.78 21.20 12.58
CA LEU A 70 4.74 22.23 12.41
C LEU A 70 5.36 23.53 11.90
#